data_AF-A0A2V7VGK4-F1
#
_entry.id   AF-A0A2V7VGK4-F1
#
_cell.length_a   1.000
_cell.length_b   1.000
_cell.length_c   1.000
_cell.angle_alpha   90.00
_cell.angle_beta   90.00
_cell.angle_gamma   90.00
#
_symmetry.space_group_name_H-M   'P 1'
#
loop_
_entity.id
_entity.type
_entity.pdbx_description
1 polymer ?
#
loop_
_entity_poly.entity_id
_entity_poly.type
_entity_poly.pdbx_seq_one_letter_code
_entity_poly.pdbx_strand_id
1 'polypeptide(L)'
;MGASSRHGPASEWPAIAAALVLSALTAVLARPPRDVSFAVGEYHAGFLRGDWSRPVGTGRTLSLPGGLSLPLTARRGPLRLDLHGQAPMRAALAVFVAGRPVGQALLPPHRWGEASFEIPPELLGQGGLDLSFALRPVALTRGASEEEPALAVDIVHVSAAGGLALTLPAVLLLAAVPAAFVLLARLAGAGTAWAIVSGALGGLAVVVLARRTPLPLLLAVPRLGTAALLAGLLALAVLPRAPMTSRERAGLAALVVLGVLAHGSLAFLPSAGSQNLEIYVHRALDLGTVSWDYASLLRYGSQLPTPTQPYGAATYALGERTLVPYSPLPSVFYYLLHRAGLDLYWSMSVLNVVLAMLVAPWLWLVAARLWDTRTAWLATPLYALDLAVWHHVGRVHAPAAFGGAMATSALLYLALRVRELDSRKQVVLAGLVLAVAVLGYSSSAVLFGLTGLVLLALATFDARALTPAARRGLVAALIVAGALSGILYYFHYAPGLLTGVPSLEAEPDLVGVKTFFIFHNESRQNLRVWLGGYWILLL
;
A
#
# COMPACT_ATOMS: atom_id res chain seq x y z
N MET A 1 2.91 -11.64 -51.23
CA MET A 1 3.27 -12.82 -50.42
C MET A 1 4.20 -12.38 -49.30
N GLY A 2 3.63 -11.97 -48.16
CA GLY A 2 4.40 -11.52 -46.99
C GLY A 2 4.60 -12.70 -46.04
N ALA A 3 5.86 -13.05 -45.77
CA ALA A 3 6.20 -14.09 -44.82
C ALA A 3 5.70 -13.71 -43.42
N SER A 4 4.62 -14.37 -42.98
CA SER A 4 4.24 -14.38 -41.58
C SER A 4 5.37 -15.06 -40.81
N SER A 5 6.12 -14.31 -40.00
CA SER A 5 7.05 -14.88 -39.02
C SER A 5 6.23 -15.64 -37.97
N ARG A 6 5.89 -16.88 -38.25
CA ARG A 6 5.33 -17.82 -37.27
C ARG A 6 6.44 -18.08 -36.25
N HIS A 7 6.36 -17.41 -35.10
CA HIS A 7 7.07 -17.83 -33.90
C HIS A 7 6.54 -19.20 -33.49
N GLY A 8 7.17 -20.27 -33.97
CA GLY A 8 6.85 -21.62 -33.54
C GLY A 8 7.20 -21.81 -32.04
N PRO A 9 6.60 -22.80 -31.36
CA PRO A 9 6.88 -23.11 -29.96
C PRO A 9 8.37 -23.42 -29.69
N ALA A 10 9.13 -23.82 -30.74
CA ALA A 10 10.58 -23.99 -30.69
C ALA A 10 11.36 -22.73 -30.25
N SER A 11 10.82 -21.54 -30.54
CA SER A 11 11.47 -20.25 -30.25
C SER A 11 11.36 -19.79 -28.79
N GLU A 12 10.51 -20.44 -27.98
CA GLU A 12 10.24 -20.05 -26.59
C GLU A 12 10.98 -20.90 -25.55
N TRP A 13 11.45 -22.09 -25.93
CA TRP A 13 12.19 -23.00 -25.06
C TRP A 13 13.35 -22.37 -24.30
N PRO A 14 14.18 -21.48 -24.89
CA PRO A 14 15.28 -20.88 -24.15
C PRO A 14 14.81 -19.96 -23.01
N ALA A 15 13.69 -19.26 -23.19
CA ALA A 15 13.11 -18.41 -22.14
C ALA A 15 12.50 -19.26 -21.02
N ILE A 16 11.80 -20.35 -21.38
CA ILE A 16 11.21 -21.29 -20.43
C ILE A 16 12.31 -22.00 -19.63
N ALA A 17 13.33 -22.52 -20.29
CA ALA A 17 14.46 -23.18 -19.64
C ALA A 17 15.19 -22.22 -18.69
N ALA A 18 15.44 -20.99 -19.12
CA ALA A 18 16.05 -19.98 -18.26
C ALA A 18 15.15 -19.62 -17.06
N ALA A 19 13.83 -19.49 -17.25
CA ALA A 19 12.90 -19.26 -16.14
C ALA A 19 13.00 -20.38 -15.09
N LEU A 20 13.04 -21.65 -15.52
CA LEU A 20 13.19 -22.80 -14.63
C LEU A 20 14.54 -22.81 -13.90
N VAL A 21 15.64 -22.56 -14.62
CA VAL A 21 16.98 -22.48 -14.02
C VAL A 21 17.07 -21.35 -13.01
N LEU A 22 16.58 -20.16 -13.34
CA LEU A 22 16.57 -19.01 -12.44
C LEU A 22 15.70 -19.28 -11.20
N SER A 23 14.53 -19.91 -11.39
CA SER A 23 13.66 -20.31 -10.28
C SER A 23 14.35 -21.31 -9.34
N ALA A 24 15.04 -22.32 -9.90
CA ALA A 24 15.80 -23.29 -9.12
C ALA A 24 16.98 -22.64 -8.38
N LEU A 25 17.70 -21.72 -9.01
CA LEU A 25 18.77 -20.96 -8.36
C LEU A 25 18.23 -20.10 -7.22
N THR A 26 17.12 -19.39 -7.43
CA THR A 26 16.46 -18.61 -6.37
C THR A 26 16.03 -19.51 -5.22
N ALA A 27 15.43 -20.68 -5.49
CA ALA A 27 15.04 -21.64 -4.46
C ALA A 27 16.22 -22.08 -3.56
N VAL A 28 17.41 -22.26 -4.15
CA VAL A 28 18.62 -22.69 -3.41
C VAL A 28 19.27 -21.53 -2.64
N LEU A 29 19.22 -20.32 -3.21
CA LEU A 29 19.96 -19.15 -2.72
C LEU A 29 19.17 -18.25 -1.76
N ALA A 30 17.83 -18.26 -1.83
CA ALA A 30 16.92 -17.50 -0.98
C ALA A 30 16.84 -18.15 0.41
N ARG A 31 17.87 -17.89 1.22
CA ARG A 31 18.02 -18.42 2.57
C ARG A 31 17.81 -17.30 3.59
N PRO A 32 17.04 -17.53 4.66
CA PRO A 32 16.89 -16.55 5.72
C PRO A 32 18.21 -16.42 6.50
N PRO A 33 18.41 -15.32 7.25
CA PRO A 33 19.47 -15.23 8.23
C PRO A 33 19.30 -16.27 9.34
N ARG A 34 20.32 -16.42 10.21
CA ARG A 34 20.29 -17.41 11.31
C ARG A 34 19.23 -17.09 12.36
N ASP A 35 18.87 -15.82 12.43
CA ASP A 35 17.95 -15.23 13.35
C ASP A 35 17.14 -14.16 12.60
N VAL A 36 15.87 -14.00 12.98
CA VAL A 36 14.98 -13.02 12.38
C VAL A 36 14.20 -12.34 13.49
N SER A 37 14.30 -11.02 13.56
CA SER A 37 13.46 -10.17 14.40
C SER A 37 12.44 -9.44 13.55
N PHE A 38 11.25 -9.29 14.08
CA PHE A 38 10.20 -8.50 13.47
C PHE A 38 9.21 -8.05 14.54
N ALA A 39 8.55 -6.91 14.34
CA ALA A 39 7.70 -6.34 15.36
C ALA A 39 6.22 -6.73 15.19
N VAL A 40 5.51 -7.18 16.24
CA VAL A 40 4.16 -7.79 16.09
C VAL A 40 3.07 -6.77 15.74
N GLY A 41 3.31 -5.48 15.98
CA GLY A 41 2.49 -4.39 15.46
C GLY A 41 2.44 -4.28 13.91
N GLU A 42 3.28 -5.06 13.22
CA GLU A 42 3.38 -5.18 11.75
C GLU A 42 2.17 -5.83 11.07
N TYR A 43 1.23 -6.46 11.79
CA TYR A 43 0.23 -7.34 11.17
C TYR A 43 -1.22 -6.82 11.21
N HIS A 44 -1.36 -5.56 11.62
CA HIS A 44 -2.56 -4.74 11.81
C HIS A 44 -3.59 -5.18 12.87
N ALA A 45 -3.85 -4.21 13.75
CA ALA A 45 -5.05 -4.01 14.58
C ALA A 45 -5.50 -5.20 15.43
N GLY A 46 -4.76 -5.45 16.51
CA GLY A 46 -5.24 -6.26 17.61
C GLY A 46 -4.14 -6.52 18.60
N PHE A 47 -4.29 -6.03 19.83
CA PHE A 47 -3.73 -6.76 20.97
C PHE A 47 -4.10 -8.23 20.79
N LEU A 48 -3.17 -9.14 21.05
CA LEU A 48 -3.50 -10.56 21.09
C LEU A 48 -4.51 -10.76 22.22
N ARG A 49 -5.80 -10.72 21.88
CA ARG A 49 -6.91 -11.00 22.81
C ARG A 49 -6.99 -12.52 22.94
N GLY A 50 -6.29 -13.03 23.95
CA GLY A 50 -6.45 -14.40 24.40
C GLY A 50 -7.68 -14.48 25.29
N ASP A 51 -8.55 -15.46 25.06
CA ASP A 51 -9.64 -15.76 25.98
C ASP A 51 -9.10 -16.59 27.15
N TRP A 52 -9.65 -16.39 28.36
CA TRP A 52 -9.09 -16.87 29.63
C TRP A 52 -8.96 -18.41 29.77
N SER A 53 -9.48 -19.21 28.82
CA SER A 53 -9.63 -20.66 29.01
C SER A 53 -9.51 -21.55 27.76
N ARG A 54 -9.42 -21.01 26.52
CA ARG A 54 -9.31 -21.83 25.31
C ARG A 54 -8.38 -21.21 24.26
N PRO A 55 -7.53 -22.02 23.58
CA PRO A 55 -6.84 -21.56 22.39
C PRO A 55 -7.88 -21.21 21.31
N VAL A 56 -7.82 -19.99 20.78
CA VAL A 56 -8.69 -19.55 19.68
C VAL A 56 -8.15 -20.19 18.40
N GLY A 57 -8.85 -21.22 17.90
CA GLY A 57 -8.48 -21.95 16.70
C GLY A 57 -8.82 -21.20 15.40
N THR A 58 -8.07 -21.50 14.34
CA THR A 58 -8.15 -20.95 12.98
C THR A 58 -9.40 -21.42 12.23
N GLY A 59 -10.55 -20.85 12.58
CA GLY A 59 -11.78 -20.95 11.80
C GLY A 59 -11.94 -19.75 10.87
N ARG A 60 -11.39 -19.85 9.66
CA ARG A 60 -11.39 -18.86 8.55
C ARG A 60 -10.19 -17.92 8.53
N THR A 61 -9.45 -18.01 7.44
CA THR A 61 -8.55 -16.97 6.94
C THR A 61 -9.18 -15.58 7.09
N LEU A 62 -8.40 -14.63 7.61
CA LEU A 62 -8.65 -13.18 7.76
C LEU A 62 -9.29 -12.75 9.09
N SER A 63 -8.45 -12.61 10.12
CA SER A 63 -8.45 -11.56 11.17
C SER A 63 -7.66 -12.08 12.37
N LEU A 64 -6.86 -11.22 13.03
CA LEU A 64 -6.32 -11.56 14.34
C LEU A 64 -7.31 -11.09 15.40
N PRO A 65 -8.09 -12.05 15.91
CA PRO A 65 -7.80 -12.60 17.24
C PRO A 65 -7.42 -14.08 17.12
N GLY A 66 -6.21 -14.50 17.54
CA GLY A 66 -5.93 -15.93 17.80
C GLY A 66 -4.58 -16.59 17.42
N GLY A 67 -3.65 -15.99 16.65
CA GLY A 67 -2.37 -16.64 16.34
C GLY A 67 -1.50 -16.04 15.22
N LEU A 68 -0.25 -16.48 15.11
CA LEU A 68 0.77 -16.01 14.16
C LEU A 68 1.36 -17.20 13.39
N SER A 69 1.18 -17.25 12.06
CA SER A 69 1.76 -18.28 11.20
C SER A 69 2.96 -17.73 10.42
N LEU A 70 4.15 -18.27 10.68
CA LEU A 70 5.41 -17.94 10.01
C LEU A 70 5.90 -19.10 9.14
N PRO A 71 6.28 -18.87 7.87
CA PRO A 71 6.82 -19.90 6.99
C PRO A 71 8.31 -20.20 7.27
N LEU A 72 8.67 -20.25 8.54
CA LEU A 72 10.01 -20.54 9.04
C LEU A 72 10.04 -21.92 9.73
N THR A 73 11.18 -22.58 9.62
CA THR A 73 11.51 -23.80 10.37
C THR A 73 12.98 -23.77 10.77
N ALA A 74 13.38 -24.64 11.70
CA ALA A 74 14.78 -24.84 12.06
C ALA A 74 15.45 -25.80 11.08
N ARG A 75 16.69 -25.50 10.64
CA ARG A 75 17.49 -26.44 9.86
C ARG A 75 17.89 -27.66 10.68
N ARG A 76 18.27 -27.41 11.94
CA ARG A 76 18.70 -28.40 12.92
C ARG A 76 18.44 -27.88 14.33
N GLY A 77 18.04 -28.79 15.21
CA GLY A 77 17.79 -28.49 16.62
C GLY A 77 16.48 -27.72 16.84
N PRO A 78 16.19 -27.39 18.11
CA PRO A 78 15.00 -26.63 18.47
C PRO A 78 15.06 -25.20 17.95
N LEU A 79 13.89 -24.61 17.75
CA LEU A 79 13.72 -23.20 17.42
C LEU A 79 13.53 -22.42 18.72
N ARG A 80 14.19 -21.29 18.88
CA ARG A 80 14.00 -20.38 20.00
C ARG A 80 13.13 -19.20 19.58
N LEU A 81 12.07 -18.97 20.33
CA LEU A 81 11.14 -17.85 20.18
C LEU A 81 11.32 -16.92 21.38
N ASP A 82 11.79 -15.70 21.14
CA ASP A 82 11.84 -14.65 22.15
C ASP A 82 10.77 -13.60 21.82
N LEU A 83 9.96 -13.25 22.81
CA LEU A 83 8.86 -12.29 22.69
C LEU A 83 9.14 -11.11 23.59
N HIS A 84 9.00 -9.90 23.08
CA HIS A 84 8.97 -8.68 23.89
C HIS A 84 7.53 -8.20 24.00
N GLY A 85 7.02 -8.12 25.23
CA GLY A 85 5.61 -7.88 25.47
C GLY A 85 5.29 -7.34 26.85
N GLN A 86 4.05 -6.89 27.02
CA GLN A 86 3.49 -6.47 28.29
C GLN A 86 2.03 -6.92 28.42
N ALA A 87 1.58 -7.07 29.67
CA ALA A 87 0.19 -7.35 29.99
C ALA A 87 -0.36 -6.27 30.95
N PRO A 88 -1.68 -6.01 30.94
CA PRO A 88 -2.32 -5.06 31.85
C PRO A 88 -2.31 -5.56 33.31
N MET A 89 -1.97 -6.82 33.54
CA MET A 89 -1.88 -7.43 34.86
C MET A 89 -0.83 -8.54 34.88
N ARG A 90 -0.56 -9.10 36.06
CA ARG A 90 0.35 -10.23 36.20
C ARG A 90 -0.28 -11.49 35.60
N ALA A 91 0.11 -11.80 34.37
CA ALA A 91 -0.40 -12.94 33.62
C ALA A 91 0.73 -13.86 33.15
N ALA A 92 0.44 -15.16 33.10
CA ALA A 92 1.26 -16.14 32.43
C ALA A 92 0.83 -16.20 30.95
N LEU A 93 1.77 -15.90 30.05
CA LEU A 93 1.62 -16.11 28.63
C LEU A 93 1.88 -17.58 28.31
N ALA A 94 0.84 -18.31 27.92
CA ALA A 94 0.95 -19.64 27.36
C ALA A 94 1.11 -19.56 25.84
N VAL A 95 2.14 -20.23 25.33
CA VAL A 95 2.41 -20.34 23.89
C VAL A 95 2.05 -21.74 23.43
N PHE A 96 1.32 -21.81 22.32
CA PHE A 96 0.96 -23.04 21.64
C PHE A 96 1.53 -23.02 20.22
N VAL A 97 1.98 -24.18 19.74
CA VAL A 97 2.40 -24.40 18.35
C VAL A 97 1.54 -25.48 17.74
N ALA A 98 0.87 -25.18 16.62
CA ALA A 98 -0.11 -26.06 15.98
C ALA A 98 -1.14 -26.61 17.00
N GLY A 99 -1.60 -25.75 17.91
CA GLY A 99 -2.55 -26.09 18.97
C GLY A 99 -1.99 -26.89 20.16
N ARG A 100 -0.69 -27.23 20.16
CA ARG A 100 -0.03 -27.95 21.27
C ARG A 100 0.74 -26.99 22.19
N PRO A 101 0.64 -27.12 23.53
CA PRO A 101 1.32 -26.22 24.44
C PRO A 101 2.84 -26.42 24.38
N VAL A 102 3.59 -25.32 24.27
CA VAL A 102 5.06 -25.29 24.26
C VAL A 102 5.60 -24.90 25.64
N GLY A 103 5.01 -23.89 26.25
CA GLY A 103 5.49 -23.38 27.54
C GLY A 103 4.70 -22.18 28.03
N GLN A 104 5.04 -21.74 29.24
CA GLN A 104 4.44 -20.56 29.88
C GLN A 104 5.54 -19.66 30.42
N ALA A 105 5.39 -18.35 30.22
CA ALA A 105 6.28 -17.34 30.78
C ALA A 105 5.46 -16.24 31.46
N LEU A 106 6.00 -15.66 32.54
CA LEU A 106 5.37 -14.54 33.23
C LEU A 106 5.74 -13.24 32.54
N LEU A 107 4.74 -12.46 32.14
CA LEU A 107 4.96 -11.10 31.68
C LEU A 107 4.73 -10.10 32.83
N PRO A 108 5.58 -9.07 32.96
CA PRO A 108 5.39 -8.07 33.99
C PRO A 108 4.16 -7.19 33.68
N PRO A 109 3.41 -6.75 34.72
CA PRO A 109 2.28 -5.86 34.54
C PRO A 109 2.75 -4.45 34.16
N HIS A 110 2.13 -3.85 33.13
CA HIS A 110 2.35 -2.48 32.66
C HIS A 110 3.82 -2.12 32.36
N ARG A 111 4.67 -3.12 32.15
CA ARG A 111 6.08 -2.95 31.81
C ARG A 111 6.40 -3.91 30.68
N TRP A 112 7.22 -3.47 29.76
CA TRP A 112 7.77 -4.33 28.74
C TRP A 112 8.75 -5.33 29.37
N GLY A 113 8.64 -6.59 28.95
CA GLY A 113 9.51 -7.66 29.39
C GLY A 113 9.68 -8.70 28.29
N GLU A 114 10.69 -9.56 28.47
CA GLU A 114 11.03 -10.62 27.52
C GLU A 114 10.52 -11.98 28.01
N ALA A 115 10.04 -12.79 27.08
CA ALA A 115 9.62 -14.17 27.31
C ALA A 115 10.24 -15.07 26.25
N SER A 116 11.01 -16.07 26.69
CA SER A 116 11.72 -17.00 25.80
C SER A 116 11.10 -18.39 25.86
N PHE A 117 10.92 -19.00 24.70
CA PHE A 117 10.37 -20.35 24.53
C PHE A 117 11.25 -21.16 23.61
N GLU A 118 11.48 -22.42 23.97
CA GLU A 118 12.14 -23.40 23.12
C GLU A 118 11.08 -24.29 22.48
N ILE A 119 11.08 -24.34 21.15
CA ILE A 119 10.10 -25.05 20.34
C ILE A 119 10.77 -26.34 19.81
N PRO A 120 10.33 -27.52 20.28
CA PRO A 120 10.83 -28.79 19.79
C PRO A 120 10.60 -28.97 18.28
N PRO A 121 11.52 -29.61 17.55
CA PRO A 121 11.36 -29.86 16.11
C PRO A 121 10.09 -30.63 15.75
N GLU A 122 9.61 -31.49 16.65
CA GLU A 122 8.40 -32.32 16.46
C GLU A 122 7.11 -31.49 16.32
N LEU A 123 7.12 -30.25 16.82
CA LEU A 123 5.98 -29.34 16.74
C LEU A 123 6.03 -28.47 15.47
N LEU A 124 7.15 -28.49 14.73
CA LEU A 124 7.29 -27.75 13.47
C LEU A 124 6.69 -28.58 12.33
N GLY A 125 5.51 -28.17 11.86
CA GLY A 125 4.84 -28.81 10.73
C GLY A 125 5.45 -28.43 9.38
N GLN A 126 4.99 -29.09 8.30
CA GLN A 126 5.40 -28.74 6.93
C GLN A 126 5.02 -27.31 6.54
N GLY A 127 3.99 -26.74 7.18
CA GLY A 127 3.54 -25.36 7.00
C GLY A 127 4.42 -24.31 7.69
N GLY A 128 5.34 -24.71 8.57
CA GLY A 128 6.19 -23.81 9.36
C GLY A 128 5.72 -23.67 10.80
N LEU A 129 5.97 -22.49 11.37
CA LEU A 129 5.69 -22.16 12.75
C LEU A 129 4.31 -21.49 12.87
N ASP A 130 3.32 -22.23 13.37
CA ASP A 130 1.97 -21.72 13.63
C ASP A 130 1.76 -21.52 15.14
N LEU A 131 1.83 -20.27 15.59
CA LEU A 131 1.78 -19.86 16.99
C LEU A 131 0.36 -19.45 17.38
N SER A 132 -0.07 -19.85 18.57
CA SER A 132 -1.25 -19.29 19.24
C SER A 132 -0.92 -18.96 20.69
N PHE A 133 -1.61 -17.97 21.24
CA PHE A 133 -1.31 -17.40 22.56
C PHE A 133 -2.54 -17.44 23.44
N ALA A 134 -2.35 -17.77 24.72
CA ALA A 134 -3.39 -17.62 25.74
C ALA A 134 -2.81 -16.94 26.98
N LEU A 135 -3.61 -16.09 27.63
CA LEU A 135 -3.28 -15.47 28.90
C LEU A 135 -3.93 -16.26 30.04
N ARG A 136 -3.14 -16.61 31.05
CA ARG A 136 -3.63 -17.20 32.30
C ARG A 136 -3.36 -16.23 33.46
N PRO A 137 -4.36 -15.86 34.26
CA PRO A 137 -4.15 -14.93 35.37
C PRO A 137 -3.41 -15.66 36.49
N VAL A 138 -2.42 -15.00 37.09
CA VAL A 138 -1.56 -15.62 38.12
C VAL A 138 -2.01 -15.25 39.54
N ALA A 139 -2.83 -14.20 39.68
CA ALA A 139 -3.60 -13.89 40.88
C ALA A 139 -4.82 -13.02 40.52
N LEU A 140 -5.99 -13.30 41.10
CA LEU A 140 -7.24 -12.56 40.87
C LEU A 140 -7.18 -11.20 41.57
N THR A 141 -6.71 -10.16 40.88
CA THR A 141 -7.09 -8.78 41.24
C THR A 141 -8.33 -8.42 40.42
N ARG A 142 -9.51 -8.46 41.07
CA ARG A 142 -10.78 -8.02 40.45
C ARG A 142 -10.65 -6.56 40.01
N GLY A 143 -10.88 -6.28 38.73
CA GLY A 143 -10.82 -4.93 38.15
C GLY A 143 -11.15 -4.91 36.67
N ALA A 144 -11.32 -3.71 36.09
CA ALA A 144 -11.73 -3.49 34.70
C ALA A 144 -10.85 -4.18 33.63
N SER A 145 -9.62 -4.57 33.99
CA SER A 145 -8.71 -5.32 33.12
C SER A 145 -9.04 -6.80 32.96
N GLU A 146 -9.96 -7.37 33.76
CA GLU A 146 -10.49 -8.74 33.54
C GLU A 146 -11.49 -8.79 32.38
N GLU A 147 -12.20 -7.69 32.10
CA GLU A 147 -13.25 -7.60 31.07
C GLU A 147 -12.67 -7.48 29.64
N GLU A 148 -11.44 -6.97 29.50
CA GLU A 148 -10.71 -6.90 28.23
C GLU A 148 -9.22 -7.32 28.39
N PRO A 149 -8.91 -8.62 28.46
CA PRO A 149 -7.53 -9.08 28.50
C PRO A 149 -6.81 -8.74 27.18
N ALA A 150 -5.82 -7.85 27.24
CA ALA A 150 -5.08 -7.39 26.08
C ALA A 150 -3.57 -7.66 26.26
N LEU A 151 -3.04 -8.66 25.55
CA LEU A 151 -1.59 -8.84 25.44
C LEU A 151 -1.04 -7.88 24.38
N ALA A 152 -0.09 -7.03 24.76
CA ALA A 152 0.71 -6.28 23.82
C ALA A 152 2.03 -7.01 23.61
N VAL A 153 2.27 -7.52 22.40
CA VAL A 153 3.60 -7.94 21.95
C VAL A 153 4.02 -6.91 20.91
N ASP A 154 5.25 -6.39 21.03
CA ASP A 154 5.80 -5.47 20.05
C ASP A 154 6.92 -6.11 19.24
N ILE A 155 7.67 -7.09 19.75
CA ILE A 155 8.75 -7.77 19.02
C ILE A 155 8.65 -9.29 19.17
N VAL A 156 8.78 -10.00 18.05
CA VAL A 156 9.06 -11.44 18.00
C VAL A 156 10.43 -11.65 17.37
N HIS A 157 11.27 -12.38 18.07
CA HIS A 157 12.56 -12.86 17.58
C HIS A 157 12.52 -14.38 17.47
N VAL A 158 12.93 -14.88 16.31
CA VAL A 158 12.97 -16.30 15.99
C VAL A 158 14.41 -16.64 15.65
N SER A 159 14.99 -17.62 16.33
CA SER A 159 16.36 -18.08 16.06
C SER A 159 16.46 -19.60 16.15
N ALA A 160 17.50 -20.17 15.54
CA ALA A 160 17.83 -21.58 15.71
C ALA A 160 19.34 -21.76 15.67
N ALA A 161 19.89 -22.61 16.54
CA ALA A 161 21.34 -22.84 16.61
C ALA A 161 21.91 -23.37 15.28
N GLY A 162 21.14 -24.23 14.59
CA GLY A 162 21.46 -24.73 13.24
C GLY A 162 21.16 -23.74 12.10
N GLY A 163 20.62 -22.56 12.41
CA GLY A 163 20.09 -21.58 11.48
C GLY A 163 18.65 -21.89 11.03
N LEU A 164 17.98 -20.85 10.53
CA LEU A 164 16.62 -20.95 10.01
C LEU A 164 16.58 -21.47 8.57
N ALA A 165 15.45 -22.05 8.21
CA ALA A 165 15.08 -22.42 6.86
C ALA A 165 13.66 -21.92 6.55
N LEU A 166 13.39 -21.70 5.26
CA LEU A 166 12.04 -21.46 4.79
C LEU A 166 11.35 -22.81 4.56
N THR A 167 10.03 -22.83 4.74
CA THR A 167 9.22 -23.99 4.37
C THR A 167 9.23 -24.18 2.86
N LEU A 168 9.02 -25.42 2.39
CA LEU A 168 8.97 -25.71 0.96
C LEU A 168 7.95 -24.84 0.20
N PRO A 169 6.71 -24.62 0.70
CA PRO A 169 5.76 -23.71 0.06
C PRO A 169 6.31 -22.28 -0.11
N ALA A 170 7.00 -21.76 0.91
CA ALA A 170 7.62 -20.44 0.84
C ALA A 170 8.77 -20.40 -0.18
N VAL A 171 9.61 -21.43 -0.23
CA VAL A 171 10.68 -21.55 -1.23
C VAL A 171 10.11 -21.57 -2.64
N LEU A 172 9.07 -22.38 -2.89
CA LEU A 172 8.42 -22.47 -4.21
C LEU A 172 7.79 -21.13 -4.62
N LEU A 173 7.18 -20.42 -3.67
CA LEU A 173 6.59 -19.12 -3.91
C LEU A 173 7.65 -18.07 -4.30
N LEU A 174 8.77 -18.02 -3.58
CA LEU A 174 9.89 -17.14 -3.93
C LEU A 174 10.53 -17.52 -5.27
N ALA A 175 10.63 -18.82 -5.54
CA ALA A 175 11.15 -19.34 -6.80
C ALA A 175 10.27 -19.00 -8.01
N ALA A 176 8.97 -18.79 -7.83
CA ALA A 176 8.07 -18.40 -8.91
C ALA A 176 8.30 -16.96 -9.41
N VAL A 177 8.93 -16.09 -8.61
CA VAL A 177 9.14 -14.67 -8.95
C VAL A 177 9.98 -14.51 -10.22
N PRO A 178 11.20 -15.10 -10.36
CA PRO A 178 11.94 -15.05 -11.62
C PRO A 178 11.11 -15.45 -12.85
N ALA A 179 10.35 -16.53 -12.76
CA ALA A 179 9.50 -17.00 -13.86
C ALA A 179 8.41 -15.98 -14.21
N ALA A 180 7.80 -15.35 -13.21
CA ALA A 180 6.83 -14.30 -13.42
C ALA A 180 7.43 -13.07 -14.15
N PHE A 181 8.67 -12.68 -13.81
CA PHE A 181 9.38 -11.60 -14.51
C PHE A 181 9.75 -11.97 -15.95
N VAL A 182 10.17 -13.21 -16.21
CA VAL A 182 10.40 -13.71 -17.58
C VAL A 182 9.09 -13.64 -18.37
N LEU A 183 7.99 -14.16 -17.81
CA LEU A 183 6.68 -14.14 -18.45
C LEU A 183 6.20 -12.71 -18.75
N LEU A 184 6.32 -11.80 -17.77
CA LEU A 184 5.95 -10.40 -17.94
C LEU A 184 6.74 -9.72 -19.07
N ALA A 185 8.06 -9.96 -19.12
CA ALA A 185 8.91 -9.43 -20.19
C ALA A 185 8.51 -9.99 -21.57
N ARG A 186 8.16 -11.28 -21.64
CA ARG A 186 7.66 -11.91 -22.88
C ARG A 186 6.32 -11.35 -23.31
N LEU A 187 5.37 -11.17 -22.38
CA LEU A 187 4.07 -10.55 -22.65
C LEU A 187 4.21 -9.10 -23.12
N ALA A 188 5.25 -8.38 -22.68
CA ALA A 188 5.60 -7.04 -23.17
C ALA A 188 6.22 -7.03 -24.58
N GLY A 189 6.49 -8.21 -25.15
CA GLY A 189 7.12 -8.40 -26.46
C GLY A 189 8.65 -8.32 -26.44
N ALA A 190 9.30 -8.48 -25.28
CA ALA A 190 10.75 -8.47 -25.18
C ALA A 190 11.37 -9.75 -25.77
N GLY A 191 12.53 -9.61 -26.40
CA GLY A 191 13.32 -10.76 -26.88
C GLY A 191 13.82 -11.63 -25.73
N THR A 192 14.14 -12.89 -26.03
CA THR A 192 14.57 -13.92 -25.07
C THR A 192 15.67 -13.43 -24.12
N ALA A 193 16.74 -12.82 -24.64
CA ALA A 193 17.85 -12.33 -23.82
C ALA A 193 17.39 -11.33 -22.74
N TRP A 194 16.48 -10.41 -23.09
CA TRP A 194 15.94 -9.45 -22.13
C TRP A 194 14.99 -10.08 -21.13
N ALA A 195 14.18 -11.05 -21.55
CA ALA A 195 13.34 -11.78 -20.62
C ALA A 195 14.18 -12.54 -19.58
N ILE A 196 15.30 -13.13 -19.98
CA ILE A 196 16.25 -13.79 -19.07
C ILE A 196 16.86 -12.77 -18.09
N VAL A 197 17.32 -11.61 -18.59
CA VAL A 197 17.87 -10.54 -17.72
C VAL A 197 16.82 -10.08 -16.70
N SER A 198 15.58 -9.84 -17.13
CA SER A 198 14.49 -9.47 -16.22
C SER A 198 14.24 -10.54 -15.15
N GLY A 199 14.20 -11.81 -15.55
CA GLY A 199 14.08 -12.93 -14.60
C GLY A 199 15.24 -13.00 -13.61
N ALA A 200 16.47 -12.80 -14.09
CA ALA A 200 17.68 -12.85 -13.26
C ALA A 200 17.71 -11.71 -12.23
N LEU A 201 17.32 -10.50 -12.62
CA LEU A 201 17.20 -9.37 -11.71
C LEU A 201 16.10 -9.60 -10.66
N GLY A 202 14.93 -10.10 -11.06
CA GLY A 202 13.86 -10.47 -10.13
C GLY A 202 14.32 -11.54 -9.13
N GLY A 203 15.04 -12.56 -9.60
CA GLY A 203 15.62 -13.61 -8.75
C GLY A 203 16.70 -13.08 -7.80
N LEU A 204 17.58 -12.20 -8.27
CA LEU A 204 18.60 -11.56 -7.44
C LEU A 204 17.96 -10.72 -6.33
N ALA A 205 16.95 -9.90 -6.67
CA ALA A 205 16.22 -9.10 -5.68
C ALA A 205 15.60 -9.97 -4.59
N VAL A 206 14.92 -11.06 -4.97
CA VAL A 206 14.37 -12.03 -4.02
C VAL A 206 15.45 -12.66 -3.13
N VAL A 207 16.61 -13.03 -3.70
CA VAL A 207 17.71 -13.63 -2.92
C VAL A 207 18.28 -12.62 -1.91
N VAL A 208 18.50 -11.37 -2.33
CA VAL A 208 18.99 -10.31 -1.44
C VAL A 208 18.00 -10.04 -0.31
N LEU A 209 16.72 -9.89 -0.65
CA LEU A 209 15.66 -9.61 0.31
C LEU A 209 15.43 -10.78 1.28
N ALA A 210 15.40 -12.02 0.79
CA ALA A 210 15.26 -13.20 1.65
C ALA A 210 16.40 -13.32 2.67
N ARG A 211 17.61 -12.84 2.35
CA ARG A 211 18.77 -12.88 3.26
C ARG A 211 18.76 -11.78 4.30
N ARG A 212 18.11 -10.65 4.02
CA ARG A 212 18.08 -9.48 4.92
C ARG A 212 16.79 -9.40 5.72
N THR A 213 15.65 -9.53 5.05
CA THR A 213 14.31 -9.31 5.60
C THR A 213 13.33 -10.37 5.06
N PRO A 214 13.54 -11.67 5.36
CA PRO A 214 12.75 -12.75 4.78
C PRO A 214 11.27 -12.68 5.11
N LEU A 215 10.92 -12.24 6.33
CA LEU A 215 9.53 -12.24 6.78
C LEU A 215 8.68 -11.22 6.01
N PRO A 216 9.04 -9.92 5.95
CA PRO A 216 8.30 -8.97 5.11
C PRO A 216 8.10 -9.46 3.68
N LEU A 217 9.14 -10.05 3.06
CA LEU A 217 9.04 -10.63 1.72
C LEU A 217 8.06 -11.81 1.65
N LEU A 218 8.12 -12.74 2.59
CA LEU A 218 7.28 -13.94 2.60
C LEU A 218 5.83 -13.69 3.01
N LEU A 219 5.55 -12.56 3.63
CA LEU A 219 4.19 -12.09 3.94
C LEU A 219 3.62 -11.27 2.80
N ALA A 220 4.48 -10.46 2.18
CA ALA A 220 4.19 -9.68 1.00
C ALA A 220 3.85 -10.59 -0.18
N VAL A 221 4.68 -11.55 -0.56
CA VAL A 221 4.52 -12.28 -1.83
C VAL A 221 3.20 -13.08 -1.94
N PRO A 222 2.71 -13.83 -0.92
CA PRO A 222 1.45 -14.56 -1.04
C PRO A 222 0.23 -13.64 -1.15
N ARG A 223 0.30 -12.45 -0.52
CA ARG A 223 -0.82 -11.49 -0.47
C ARG A 223 -0.76 -10.48 -1.62
N LEU A 224 0.41 -9.92 -1.86
CA LEU A 224 0.68 -8.88 -2.86
C LEU A 224 1.09 -9.43 -4.22
N GLY A 225 1.63 -10.66 -4.31
CA GLY A 225 2.17 -11.19 -5.57
C GLY A 225 1.15 -11.16 -6.70
N THR A 226 -0.06 -11.64 -6.43
CA THR A 226 -1.16 -11.60 -7.41
C THR A 226 -1.53 -10.15 -7.76
N ALA A 227 -1.69 -9.27 -6.77
CA ALA A 227 -2.04 -7.87 -6.99
C ALA A 227 -0.95 -7.12 -7.79
N ALA A 228 0.33 -7.36 -7.49
CA ALA A 228 1.47 -6.79 -8.17
C ALA A 228 1.53 -7.26 -9.62
N LEU A 229 1.35 -8.57 -9.89
CA LEU A 229 1.31 -9.11 -11.25
C LEU A 229 0.12 -8.57 -12.03
N LEU A 230 -1.07 -8.50 -11.43
CA LEU A 230 -2.25 -7.89 -12.07
C LEU A 230 -2.01 -6.41 -12.38
N ALA A 231 -1.36 -5.65 -11.50
CA ALA A 231 -0.98 -4.27 -11.75
C ALA A 231 0.03 -4.14 -12.91
N GLY A 232 1.04 -5.02 -12.96
CA GLY A 232 1.98 -5.10 -14.07
C GLY A 232 1.31 -5.45 -15.41
N LEU A 233 0.38 -6.41 -15.40
CA LEU A 233 -0.42 -6.76 -16.57
C LEU A 233 -1.35 -5.61 -17.01
N LEU A 234 -1.94 -4.89 -16.06
CA LEU A 234 -2.75 -3.71 -16.34
C LEU A 234 -1.90 -2.60 -16.97
N ALA A 235 -0.69 -2.36 -16.45
CA ALA A 235 0.26 -1.45 -17.09
C ALA A 235 0.57 -1.90 -18.53
N LEU A 236 0.84 -3.18 -18.76
CA LEU A 236 1.05 -3.73 -20.11
C LEU A 236 -0.17 -3.62 -21.02
N ALA A 237 -1.39 -3.68 -20.50
CA ALA A 237 -2.62 -3.55 -21.29
C ALA A 237 -2.88 -2.10 -21.74
N VAL A 238 -2.43 -1.12 -20.95
CA VAL A 238 -2.66 0.31 -21.21
C VAL A 238 -1.55 0.94 -22.07
N LEU A 239 -0.30 0.48 -21.91
CA LEU A 239 0.87 0.94 -22.66
C LEU A 239 1.02 0.53 -24.16
N PRO A 240 0.30 -0.44 -24.76
CA PRO A 240 0.56 -0.86 -26.15
C PRO A 240 0.28 0.22 -27.18
N ARG A 241 -0.50 1.25 -26.81
CA ARG A 241 -0.90 2.36 -27.68
C ARG A 241 0.12 3.51 -27.70
N ALA A 242 1.20 3.42 -26.93
CA ALA A 242 2.23 4.44 -26.86
C ALA A 242 3.45 4.08 -27.74
N PRO A 243 4.19 5.09 -28.26
CA PRO A 243 5.39 4.87 -29.07
C PRO A 243 6.56 4.43 -28.18
N MET A 244 6.55 3.17 -27.75
CA MET A 244 7.54 2.58 -26.85
C MET A 244 8.09 1.29 -27.44
N THR A 245 9.38 1.06 -27.22
CA THR A 245 10.00 -0.24 -27.49
C THR A 245 9.48 -1.31 -26.53
N SER A 246 9.53 -2.58 -26.93
CA SER A 246 9.15 -3.69 -26.05
C SER A 246 9.98 -3.76 -24.76
N ARG A 247 11.24 -3.30 -24.81
CA ARG A 247 12.11 -3.22 -23.62
C ARG A 247 11.60 -2.21 -22.62
N GLU A 248 11.16 -1.04 -23.09
CA GLU A 248 10.63 -0.01 -22.20
C GLU A 248 9.32 -0.43 -21.56
N ARG A 249 8.43 -1.07 -22.33
CA ARG A 249 7.18 -1.63 -21.79
C ARG A 249 7.44 -2.69 -20.73
N ALA A 250 8.36 -3.62 -20.99
CA ALA A 250 8.75 -4.64 -20.03
C ALA A 250 9.34 -4.02 -18.75
N GLY A 251 10.23 -3.03 -18.90
CA GLY A 251 10.85 -2.32 -17.79
C GLY A 251 9.84 -1.58 -16.91
N LEU A 252 8.87 -0.88 -17.51
CA LEU A 252 7.83 -0.18 -16.76
C LEU A 252 6.87 -1.13 -16.04
N ALA A 253 6.46 -2.22 -16.69
CA ALA A 253 5.63 -3.22 -16.05
C ALA A 253 6.36 -3.89 -14.88
N ALA A 254 7.65 -4.22 -15.06
CA ALA A 254 8.50 -4.74 -13.99
C ALA A 254 8.64 -3.73 -12.84
N LEU A 255 8.81 -2.44 -13.15
CA LEU A 255 8.86 -1.38 -12.13
C LEU A 255 7.55 -1.32 -11.34
N VAL A 256 6.39 -1.41 -12.00
CA VAL A 256 5.09 -1.46 -11.32
C VAL A 256 5.00 -2.66 -10.39
N VAL A 257 5.37 -3.87 -10.85
CA VAL A 257 5.36 -5.08 -10.01
C VAL A 257 6.28 -4.91 -8.80
N LEU A 258 7.53 -4.48 -9.02
CA LEU A 258 8.51 -4.28 -7.96
C LEU A 258 8.07 -3.21 -6.96
N GLY A 259 7.57 -2.08 -7.44
CA GLY A 259 7.06 -1.03 -6.58
C GLY A 259 5.84 -1.48 -5.78
N VAL A 260 4.91 -2.24 -6.37
CA VAL A 260 3.76 -2.77 -5.62
C VAL A 260 4.21 -3.74 -4.52
N LEU A 261 5.18 -4.60 -4.81
CA LEU A 261 5.75 -5.51 -3.81
C LEU A 261 6.49 -4.73 -2.71
N ALA A 262 7.36 -3.79 -3.09
CA ALA A 262 8.17 -3.01 -2.15
C ALA A 262 7.31 -2.09 -1.29
N HIS A 263 6.46 -1.25 -1.89
CA HIS A 263 5.64 -0.29 -1.16
C HIS A 263 4.44 -0.96 -0.48
N GLY A 264 3.85 -1.98 -1.08
CA GLY A 264 2.82 -2.78 -0.42
C GLY A 264 3.35 -3.53 0.80
N SER A 265 4.65 -3.87 0.82
CA SER A 265 5.27 -4.46 2.00
C SER A 265 5.30 -3.50 3.21
N LEU A 266 5.16 -2.19 3.00
CA LEU A 266 5.10 -1.20 4.09
C LEU A 266 3.86 -1.36 4.97
N ALA A 267 2.76 -1.91 4.44
CA ALA A 267 1.60 -2.26 5.25
C ALA A 267 1.93 -3.32 6.32
N PHE A 268 3.07 -4.01 6.16
CA PHE A 268 3.58 -5.00 7.10
C PHE A 268 4.70 -4.45 7.98
N LEU A 269 4.86 -3.12 8.11
CA LEU A 269 5.84 -2.51 9.03
C LEU A 269 5.16 -1.98 10.31
N PRO A 270 5.80 -2.10 11.50
CA PRO A 270 5.16 -1.93 12.81
C PRO A 270 4.85 -0.48 13.15
N SER A 271 5.64 0.44 12.59
CA SER A 271 5.45 1.87 12.77
C SER A 271 4.48 2.49 11.76
N ALA A 272 3.97 1.71 10.81
CA ALA A 272 3.17 2.22 9.70
C ALA A 272 1.66 2.29 9.98
N GLY A 273 1.11 1.64 11.02
CA GLY A 273 -0.22 2.06 11.49
C GLY A 273 -1.03 1.10 12.36
N SER A 274 -1.91 1.69 13.16
CA SER A 274 -3.17 1.05 13.54
C SER A 274 -4.31 2.05 13.77
N GLN A 275 -4.09 3.15 14.50
CA GLN A 275 -5.20 3.98 14.99
C GLN A 275 -6.01 4.73 13.92
N ASN A 276 -5.40 5.14 12.81
CA ASN A 276 -6.11 5.93 11.79
C ASN A 276 -6.80 5.05 10.72
N LEU A 277 -6.44 3.76 10.56
CA LEU A 277 -6.86 2.96 9.37
C LEU A 277 -8.23 2.41 9.62
N GLU A 278 -8.42 1.97 10.86
CA GLU A 278 -9.67 1.64 11.48
C GLU A 278 -10.75 2.70 11.22
N ILE A 279 -10.41 4.00 11.26
CA ILE A 279 -11.33 5.09 10.91
C ILE A 279 -11.89 4.90 9.49
N TYR A 280 -11.04 4.59 8.52
CA TYR A 280 -11.46 4.42 7.13
C TYR A 280 -12.12 3.06 6.87
N VAL A 281 -11.72 2.00 7.60
CA VAL A 281 -12.37 0.69 7.59
C VAL A 281 -13.82 0.81 8.05
N HIS A 282 -14.05 1.38 9.24
CA HIS A 282 -15.40 1.60 9.78
C HIS A 282 -16.23 2.47 8.85
N ARG A 283 -15.64 3.55 8.30
CA ARG A 283 -16.33 4.36 7.29
C ARG A 283 -16.73 3.58 6.05
N ALA A 284 -15.81 2.82 5.46
CA ALA A 284 -16.13 2.02 4.28
C ALA A 284 -17.28 1.04 4.55
N LEU A 285 -17.34 0.44 5.75
CA LEU A 285 -18.45 -0.42 6.17
C LEU A 285 -19.76 0.36 6.35
N ASP A 286 -19.68 1.52 7.01
CA ASP A 286 -20.82 2.38 7.30
C ASP A 286 -21.40 3.04 6.04
N LEU A 287 -20.65 3.12 4.94
CA LEU A 287 -21.12 3.66 3.66
C LEU A 287 -22.45 3.00 3.20
N GLY A 288 -22.63 1.71 3.49
CA GLY A 288 -23.87 0.98 3.17
C GLY A 288 -25.12 1.49 3.90
N THR A 289 -24.94 2.31 4.94
CA THR A 289 -26.02 2.91 5.74
C THR A 289 -26.26 4.40 5.42
N VAL A 290 -25.43 4.99 4.55
CA VAL A 290 -25.48 6.42 4.20
C VAL A 290 -26.41 6.64 3.01
N SER A 291 -27.29 7.64 3.11
CA SER A 291 -28.15 8.05 1.99
C SER A 291 -27.34 8.79 0.92
N TRP A 292 -27.71 8.63 -0.35
CA TRP A 292 -27.00 9.21 -1.50
C TRP A 292 -27.35 10.68 -1.81
N ASP A 293 -28.10 11.35 -0.94
CA ASP A 293 -28.34 12.79 -1.07
C ASP A 293 -27.09 13.61 -0.68
N TYR A 294 -26.97 14.81 -1.25
CA TYR A 294 -25.78 15.65 -1.08
C TYR A 294 -25.49 16.00 0.39
N ALA A 295 -26.52 16.22 1.22
CA ALA A 295 -26.34 16.58 2.62
C ALA A 295 -25.78 15.40 3.44
N SER A 296 -26.30 14.19 3.21
CA SER A 296 -25.80 12.96 3.83
C SER A 296 -24.35 12.66 3.43
N LEU A 297 -24.03 12.78 2.14
CA LEU A 297 -22.66 12.58 1.64
C LEU A 297 -21.69 13.65 2.15
N LEU A 298 -22.13 14.90 2.27
CA LEU A 298 -21.34 15.98 2.85
C LEU A 298 -21.02 15.67 4.32
N ARG A 299 -22.00 15.29 5.14
CA ARG A 299 -21.78 14.91 6.55
C ARG A 299 -20.85 13.71 6.67
N TYR A 300 -21.07 12.68 5.86
CA TYR A 300 -20.23 11.48 5.86
C TYR A 300 -18.78 11.80 5.45
N GLY A 301 -18.58 12.64 4.42
CA GLY A 301 -17.27 13.06 3.94
C GLY A 301 -16.53 13.96 4.92
N SER A 302 -17.22 14.79 5.71
CA SER A 302 -16.62 15.67 6.74
C SER A 302 -16.01 14.93 7.94
N GLN A 303 -15.96 13.60 7.89
CA GLN A 303 -15.50 12.73 8.97
C GLN A 303 -16.27 12.87 10.29
N LEU A 304 -17.54 13.29 10.24
CA LEU A 304 -18.40 13.33 11.42
C LEU A 304 -18.69 11.91 11.96
N PRO A 305 -19.07 11.78 13.25
CA PRO A 305 -19.39 10.49 13.86
C PRO A 305 -20.34 9.63 13.01
N THR A 306 -20.06 8.34 12.92
CA THR A 306 -20.89 7.35 12.22
C THR A 306 -21.36 6.28 13.22
N PRO A 307 -22.35 5.42 12.88
CA PRO A 307 -22.90 4.44 13.82
C PRO A 307 -21.86 3.53 14.48
N THR A 308 -20.81 3.14 13.74
CA THR A 308 -19.72 2.30 14.29
C THR A 308 -18.51 3.11 14.75
N GLN A 309 -18.49 4.43 14.51
CA GLN A 309 -17.40 5.33 14.89
C GLN A 309 -17.93 6.57 15.64
N PRO A 310 -18.30 6.42 16.93
CA PRO A 310 -18.92 7.50 17.69
C PRO A 310 -17.95 8.67 18.01
N TYR A 311 -16.65 8.41 18.24
CA TYR A 311 -15.65 9.46 18.49
C TYR A 311 -14.22 9.02 18.13
N GLY A 312 -13.48 9.87 17.39
CA GLY A 312 -12.01 9.86 17.36
C GLY A 312 -11.48 11.15 17.99
N ALA A 313 -10.33 11.11 18.68
CA ALA A 313 -9.76 12.30 19.34
C ALA A 313 -9.56 13.49 18.38
N ALA A 314 -9.29 13.22 17.10
CA ALA A 314 -9.23 14.23 16.04
C ALA A 314 -10.61 14.77 15.64
N THR A 315 -11.65 13.94 15.64
CA THR A 315 -13.04 14.31 15.29
C THR A 315 -13.71 15.13 16.40
N TYR A 316 -13.42 14.81 17.66
CA TYR A 316 -13.93 15.54 18.83
C TYR A 316 -13.48 17.00 18.83
N ALA A 317 -12.24 17.27 18.40
CA ALA A 317 -11.70 18.63 18.28
C ALA A 317 -12.34 19.47 17.15
N LEU A 318 -13.06 18.84 16.22
CA LEU A 318 -13.62 19.48 15.02
C LEU A 318 -15.11 19.85 15.17
N GLY A 319 -15.77 19.44 16.27
CA GLY A 319 -17.18 19.74 16.55
C GLY A 319 -18.18 19.02 15.61
N GLU A 320 -19.44 19.46 15.61
CA GLU A 320 -20.51 18.87 14.78
C GLU A 320 -20.63 19.48 13.37
N ARG A 321 -19.76 20.44 13.01
CA ARG A 321 -19.87 21.18 11.75
C ARG A 321 -19.28 20.40 10.57
N THR A 322 -19.94 20.49 9.41
CA THR A 322 -19.48 19.91 8.15
C THR A 322 -18.26 20.65 7.60
N LEU A 323 -17.07 20.05 7.76
CA LEU A 323 -15.82 20.49 7.15
C LEU A 323 -15.71 20.09 5.66
N VAL A 324 -14.58 20.41 5.04
CA VAL A 324 -14.25 19.98 3.67
C VAL A 324 -14.37 18.46 3.60
N PRO A 325 -15.31 17.93 2.80
CA PRO A 325 -15.58 16.51 2.83
C PRO A 325 -14.48 15.76 2.06
N TYR A 326 -14.05 14.63 2.61
CA TYR A 326 -13.42 13.59 1.80
C TYR A 326 -14.44 13.07 0.80
N SER A 327 -13.98 12.80 -0.41
CA SER A 327 -14.84 12.18 -1.41
C SER A 327 -15.39 10.83 -0.92
N PRO A 328 -16.64 10.48 -1.26
CA PRO A 328 -17.14 9.13 -1.05
C PRO A 328 -16.50 8.10 -1.99
N LEU A 329 -15.90 8.50 -3.12
CA LEU A 329 -15.42 7.57 -4.15
C LEU A 329 -14.40 6.55 -3.62
N PRO A 330 -13.36 6.91 -2.85
CA PRO A 330 -12.47 5.92 -2.24
C PRO A 330 -13.23 4.94 -1.35
N SER A 331 -14.19 5.42 -0.55
CA SER A 331 -15.03 4.56 0.30
C SER A 331 -15.87 3.57 -0.51
N VAL A 332 -16.38 3.97 -1.69
CA VAL A 332 -17.10 3.08 -2.61
C VAL A 332 -16.20 1.94 -3.07
N PHE A 333 -14.99 2.26 -3.53
CA PHE A 333 -14.03 1.23 -3.96
C PHE A 333 -13.66 0.29 -2.82
N TYR A 334 -13.42 0.82 -1.63
CA TYR A 334 -13.12 -0.01 -0.47
C TYR A 334 -14.31 -0.89 -0.08
N TYR A 335 -15.53 -0.35 -0.07
CA TYR A 335 -16.73 -1.15 0.18
C TYR A 335 -16.91 -2.28 -0.84
N LEU A 336 -16.57 -2.06 -2.11
CA LEU A 336 -16.57 -3.12 -3.13
C LEU A 336 -15.55 -4.23 -2.82
N LEU A 337 -14.36 -3.89 -2.31
CA LEU A 337 -13.38 -4.88 -1.86
C LEU A 337 -13.94 -5.72 -0.70
N HIS A 338 -14.60 -5.07 0.26
CA HIS A 338 -15.30 -5.77 1.34
C HIS A 338 -16.39 -6.72 0.81
N ARG A 339 -17.21 -6.25 -0.13
CA ARG A 339 -18.27 -7.06 -0.77
C ARG A 339 -17.70 -8.24 -1.57
N ALA A 340 -16.47 -8.13 -2.06
CA ALA A 340 -15.73 -9.21 -2.69
C ALA A 340 -15.10 -10.21 -1.68
N GLY A 341 -15.32 -10.01 -0.37
CA GLY A 341 -14.78 -10.87 0.68
C GLY A 341 -13.31 -10.61 1.02
N LEU A 342 -12.75 -9.47 0.57
CA LEU A 342 -11.38 -9.11 0.87
C LEU A 342 -11.30 -8.35 2.20
N ASP A 343 -10.24 -8.61 2.96
CA ASP A 343 -9.95 -7.91 4.20
C ASP A 343 -9.63 -6.43 3.93
N LEU A 344 -10.37 -5.52 4.58
CA LEU A 344 -10.28 -4.09 4.30
C LEU A 344 -8.97 -3.46 4.79
N TYR A 345 -8.47 -3.89 5.95
CA TYR A 345 -7.20 -3.38 6.50
C TYR A 345 -6.06 -3.58 5.51
N TRP A 346 -6.03 -4.74 4.87
CA TRP A 346 -5.06 -5.04 3.83
C TRP A 346 -5.40 -4.40 2.49
N SER A 347 -6.64 -4.58 2.01
CA SER A 347 -7.01 -4.23 0.63
C SER A 347 -6.93 -2.73 0.35
N MET A 348 -7.22 -1.88 1.34
CA MET A 348 -7.11 -0.42 1.20
C MET A 348 -5.67 0.01 0.90
N SER A 349 -4.72 -0.50 1.68
CA SER A 349 -3.29 -0.20 1.53
C SER A 349 -2.77 -0.68 0.18
N VAL A 350 -3.13 -1.90 -0.21
CA VAL A 350 -2.69 -2.49 -1.49
C VAL A 350 -3.28 -1.75 -2.69
N LEU A 351 -4.56 -1.42 -2.66
CA LEU A 351 -5.20 -0.68 -3.75
C LEU A 351 -4.50 0.67 -3.95
N ASN A 352 -4.21 1.40 -2.87
CA ASN A 352 -3.55 2.70 -2.96
C ASN A 352 -2.12 2.59 -3.52
N VAL A 353 -1.36 1.57 -3.11
CA VAL A 353 -0.04 1.29 -3.69
C VAL A 353 -0.14 1.00 -5.18
N VAL A 354 -1.09 0.16 -5.59
CA VAL A 354 -1.32 -0.18 -6.99
C VAL A 354 -1.65 1.07 -7.80
N LEU A 355 -2.57 1.90 -7.30
CA LEU A 355 -2.95 3.15 -7.97
C LEU A 355 -1.77 4.11 -8.11
N ALA A 356 -0.97 4.30 -7.06
CA ALA A 356 0.22 5.14 -7.11
C ALA A 356 1.25 4.60 -8.10
N MET A 357 1.55 3.29 -8.08
CA MET A 357 2.52 2.70 -9.02
C MET A 357 2.04 2.75 -10.46
N LEU A 358 0.73 2.67 -10.72
CA LEU A 358 0.17 2.80 -12.06
C LEU A 358 0.31 4.23 -12.64
N VAL A 359 0.65 5.24 -11.83
CA VAL A 359 1.01 6.58 -12.32
C VAL A 359 2.39 6.56 -12.99
N ALA A 360 3.32 5.73 -12.52
CA ALA A 360 4.71 5.74 -12.97
C ALA A 360 4.87 5.54 -14.50
N PRO A 361 4.16 4.60 -15.15
CA PRO A 361 4.21 4.48 -16.60
C PRO A 361 3.69 5.71 -17.35
N TRP A 362 2.68 6.41 -16.83
CA TRP A 362 2.17 7.65 -17.43
C TRP A 362 3.17 8.79 -17.29
N LEU A 363 3.85 8.88 -16.15
CA LEU A 363 4.91 9.84 -15.93
C LEU A 363 6.05 9.63 -16.93
N TRP A 364 6.47 8.37 -17.11
CA TRP A 364 7.48 8.02 -18.11
C TRP A 364 7.08 8.50 -19.50
N LEU A 365 5.83 8.24 -19.92
CA LEU A 365 5.33 8.64 -21.24
C LEU A 365 5.35 10.16 -21.45
N VAL A 366 4.92 10.91 -20.44
CA VAL A 366 4.94 12.38 -20.48
C VAL A 366 6.38 12.87 -20.54
N ALA A 367 7.26 12.36 -19.68
CA ALA A 367 8.65 12.78 -19.62
C ALA A 367 9.41 12.46 -20.91
N ALA A 368 9.20 11.27 -21.50
CA ALA A 368 9.82 10.86 -22.75
C ALA A 368 9.36 11.71 -23.93
N ARG A 369 8.09 12.14 -23.91
CA ARG A 369 7.51 13.01 -24.94
C ARG A 369 8.00 14.46 -24.83
N LEU A 370 8.09 14.99 -23.62
CA LEU A 370 8.44 16.40 -23.37
C LEU A 370 9.94 16.65 -23.45
N TRP A 371 10.75 15.67 -23.02
CA TRP A 371 12.21 15.76 -23.03
C TRP A 371 12.79 14.61 -23.85
N ASP A 372 13.20 13.53 -23.20
CA ASP A 372 13.77 12.35 -23.85
C ASP A 372 13.64 11.10 -22.96
N THR A 373 13.95 9.94 -23.55
CA THR A 373 13.92 8.63 -22.90
C THR A 373 14.80 8.53 -21.65
N ARG A 374 15.97 9.20 -21.63
CA ARG A 374 16.88 9.18 -20.47
C ARG A 374 16.27 9.95 -19.31
N THR A 375 15.71 11.14 -19.56
CA THR A 375 14.98 11.91 -18.54
C THR A 375 13.79 11.13 -18.01
N ALA A 376 13.06 10.41 -18.86
CA ALA A 376 11.96 9.56 -18.43
C ALA A 376 12.40 8.43 -17.48
N TRP A 377 13.52 7.76 -17.80
CA TRP A 377 14.13 6.74 -16.94
C TRP A 377 14.77 7.28 -15.68
N LEU A 378 15.03 8.59 -15.58
CA LEU A 378 15.44 9.24 -14.34
C LEU A 378 14.22 9.63 -13.49
N ALA A 379 13.22 10.27 -14.10
CA ALA A 379 12.02 10.76 -13.41
C ALA A 379 11.17 9.63 -12.83
N THR A 380 11.08 8.49 -13.53
CA THR A 380 10.17 7.40 -13.13
C THR A 380 10.65 6.68 -11.87
N PRO A 381 11.93 6.30 -11.73
CA PRO A 381 12.46 5.81 -10.46
C PRO A 381 12.43 6.89 -9.38
N LEU A 382 12.72 8.16 -9.68
CA LEU A 382 12.63 9.22 -8.66
C LEU A 382 11.21 9.33 -8.10
N TYR A 383 10.17 9.24 -8.94
CA TYR A 383 8.79 9.14 -8.49
C TYR A 383 8.51 7.87 -7.69
N ALA A 384 8.94 6.71 -8.19
CA ALA A 384 8.78 5.44 -7.48
C ALA A 384 9.55 5.39 -6.17
N LEU A 385 10.56 6.24 -5.97
CA LEU A 385 11.32 6.36 -4.72
C LEU A 385 10.87 7.56 -3.87
N ASP A 386 9.98 8.40 -4.39
CA ASP A 386 9.59 9.64 -3.73
C ASP A 386 8.82 9.34 -2.45
N LEU A 387 9.48 9.67 -1.34
CA LEU A 387 8.94 9.47 -0.02
C LEU A 387 7.62 10.20 0.20
N ALA A 388 7.39 11.35 -0.43
CA ALA A 388 6.12 12.08 -0.29
C ALA A 388 4.94 11.28 -0.89
N VAL A 389 5.18 10.55 -1.99
CA VAL A 389 4.19 9.66 -2.59
C VAL A 389 3.86 8.51 -1.64
N TRP A 390 4.89 7.93 -1.00
CA TRP A 390 4.73 6.76 -0.13
C TRP A 390 4.36 7.08 1.31
N HIS A 391 4.61 8.31 1.74
CA HIS A 391 4.19 8.81 3.05
C HIS A 391 2.67 8.75 3.21
N HIS A 392 1.90 9.04 2.16
CA HIS A 392 0.43 8.94 2.17
C HIS A 392 -0.09 7.51 2.00
N VAL A 393 0.78 6.57 1.63
CA VAL A 393 0.47 5.13 1.59
C VAL A 393 0.73 4.50 2.95
N GLY A 394 1.84 4.87 3.61
CA GLY A 394 2.17 4.45 4.97
C GLY A 394 1.35 5.19 6.03
N ARG A 395 0.99 6.45 5.83
CA ARG A 395 -0.11 7.10 6.54
C ARG A 395 -1.38 6.76 5.81
N VAL A 396 -2.11 5.76 6.28
CA VAL A 396 -3.43 5.89 6.90
C VAL A 396 -4.28 7.17 6.64
N HIS A 397 -4.23 7.73 5.45
CA HIS A 397 -5.09 8.76 4.84
C HIS A 397 -5.42 8.22 3.45
N ALA A 398 -5.91 6.98 3.43
CA ALA A 398 -6.12 6.18 2.24
C ALA A 398 -6.88 6.93 1.11
N PRO A 399 -7.92 7.74 1.40
CA PRO A 399 -8.58 8.57 0.38
C PRO A 399 -7.67 9.59 -0.33
N ALA A 400 -6.69 10.17 0.37
CA ALA A 400 -5.78 11.15 -0.19
C ALA A 400 -4.79 10.50 -1.18
N ALA A 401 -4.25 9.32 -0.84
CA ALA A 401 -3.38 8.57 -1.75
C ALA A 401 -4.15 8.15 -3.02
N PHE A 402 -5.38 7.65 -2.85
CA PHE A 402 -6.26 7.28 -3.96
C PHE A 402 -6.49 8.46 -4.91
N GLY A 403 -6.98 9.59 -4.39
CA GLY A 403 -7.32 10.71 -5.27
C GLY A 403 -6.11 11.51 -5.72
N GLY A 404 -4.99 11.50 -4.98
CA GLY A 404 -3.70 12.01 -5.46
C GLY A 404 -3.21 11.26 -6.69
N ALA A 405 -3.28 9.93 -6.70
CA ALA A 405 -2.95 9.11 -7.87
C ALA A 405 -3.89 9.41 -9.06
N MET A 406 -5.19 9.57 -8.81
CA MET A 406 -6.16 9.94 -9.85
C MET A 406 -5.90 11.33 -10.44
N ALA A 407 -5.72 12.34 -9.58
CA ALA A 407 -5.45 13.72 -9.99
C ALA A 407 -4.15 13.80 -10.80
N THR A 408 -3.10 13.13 -10.34
CA THR A 408 -1.81 13.07 -11.06
C THR A 408 -1.98 12.38 -12.41
N SER A 409 -2.68 11.25 -12.47
CA SER A 409 -2.97 10.56 -13.73
C SER A 409 -3.76 11.43 -14.72
N ALA A 410 -4.76 12.18 -14.23
CA ALA A 410 -5.55 13.09 -15.05
C ALA A 410 -4.72 14.26 -15.60
N LEU A 411 -3.82 14.82 -14.79
CA LEU A 411 -2.88 15.86 -15.22
C LEU A 411 -1.87 15.34 -16.25
N LEU A 412 -1.33 14.13 -16.05
CA LEU A 412 -0.43 13.48 -17.02
C LEU A 412 -1.16 13.18 -18.33
N TYR A 413 -2.41 12.70 -18.26
CA TYR A 413 -3.27 12.52 -19.44
C TYR A 413 -3.44 13.84 -20.20
N LEU A 414 -3.74 14.93 -19.48
CA LEU A 414 -3.89 16.26 -20.06
C LEU A 414 -2.59 16.73 -20.73
N ALA A 415 -1.43 16.51 -20.08
CA ALA A 415 -0.12 16.82 -20.64
C ALA A 415 0.17 16.05 -21.94
N LEU A 416 -0.22 14.77 -22.02
CA LEU A 416 -0.06 13.96 -23.25
C LEU A 416 -0.98 14.46 -24.38
N ARG A 417 -2.20 14.89 -24.06
CA ARG A 417 -3.22 15.24 -25.04
C ARG A 417 -3.32 16.73 -25.33
N VAL A 418 -2.49 17.57 -24.70
CA VAL A 418 -2.59 19.03 -24.78
C VAL A 418 -2.63 19.58 -26.21
N ARG A 419 -1.88 18.97 -27.15
CA ARG A 419 -1.87 19.38 -28.57
C ARG A 419 -3.16 19.04 -29.33
N GLU A 420 -3.95 18.09 -28.84
CA GLU A 420 -5.20 17.60 -29.46
C GLU A 420 -6.45 18.30 -28.90
N LEU A 421 -6.27 19.24 -27.96
CA LEU A 421 -7.36 20.00 -27.33
C LEU A 421 -7.90 21.15 -28.21
N ASP A 422 -7.63 21.11 -29.51
CA ASP A 422 -8.24 21.98 -30.50
C ASP A 422 -9.64 21.50 -30.92
N SER A 423 -9.91 20.19 -30.77
CA SER A 423 -11.21 19.59 -31.07
C SER A 423 -12.13 19.54 -29.86
N ARG A 424 -13.43 19.83 -30.08
CA ARG A 424 -14.46 19.78 -29.02
C ARG A 424 -14.53 18.41 -28.32
N LYS A 425 -14.37 17.32 -29.08
CA LYS A 425 -14.38 15.95 -28.56
C LYS A 425 -13.28 15.74 -27.51
N GLN A 426 -12.06 16.21 -27.80
CA GLN A 426 -10.93 16.03 -26.88
C GLN A 426 -11.04 16.93 -25.65
N VAL A 427 -11.56 18.16 -25.81
CA VAL A 427 -11.86 19.04 -24.67
C VAL A 427 -12.88 18.41 -23.72
N VAL A 428 -13.97 17.83 -24.26
CA VAL A 428 -14.98 17.12 -23.45
C VAL A 428 -14.35 15.92 -22.75
N LEU A 429 -13.56 15.11 -23.45
CA LEU A 429 -12.91 13.95 -22.86
C LEU A 429 -11.93 14.34 -21.75
N ALA A 430 -11.12 15.38 -21.95
CA ALA A 430 -10.23 15.92 -20.92
C ALA A 430 -11.02 16.43 -19.70
N GLY A 431 -12.12 17.16 -19.93
CA GLY A 431 -13.03 17.59 -18.88
C GLY A 431 -13.61 16.43 -18.08
N LEU A 432 -14.04 15.34 -18.74
CA LEU A 432 -14.55 14.14 -18.10
C LEU A 432 -13.48 13.43 -17.26
N VAL A 433 -12.25 13.31 -17.78
CA VAL A 433 -11.12 12.70 -17.03
C VAL A 433 -10.81 13.50 -15.78
N LEU A 434 -10.72 14.83 -15.90
CA LEU A 434 -10.51 15.70 -14.74
C LEU A 434 -11.69 15.63 -13.77
N ALA A 435 -12.93 15.59 -14.26
CA ALA A 435 -14.12 15.47 -13.43
C ALA A 435 -14.14 14.18 -12.60
N VAL A 436 -13.78 13.05 -13.22
CA VAL A 436 -13.64 11.77 -12.51
C VAL A 436 -12.52 11.85 -11.46
N ALA A 437 -11.42 12.56 -11.72
CA ALA A 437 -10.37 12.76 -10.74
C ALA A 437 -10.74 13.75 -9.61
N VAL A 438 -11.61 14.74 -9.86
CA VAL A 438 -12.22 15.57 -8.80
C VAL A 438 -12.99 14.68 -7.83
N LEU A 439 -13.70 13.67 -8.31
CA LEU A 439 -14.38 12.71 -7.45
C LEU A 439 -13.39 11.88 -6.63
N GLY A 440 -12.09 11.89 -6.86
CA GLY A 440 -11.13 11.14 -6.04
C GLY A 440 -10.79 11.83 -4.71
N TYR A 441 -10.73 13.17 -4.69
CA TYR A 441 -10.20 13.92 -3.55
C TYR A 441 -10.60 15.40 -3.60
N SER A 442 -10.89 15.98 -2.44
CA SER A 442 -11.32 17.39 -2.34
C SER A 442 -10.18 18.35 -2.70
N SER A 443 -8.95 18.08 -2.29
CA SER A 443 -7.78 18.91 -2.63
C SER A 443 -7.38 18.84 -4.12
N SER A 444 -8.10 18.10 -4.96
CA SER A 444 -7.90 18.11 -6.41
C SER A 444 -8.04 19.52 -7.02
N ALA A 445 -8.83 20.43 -6.42
CA ALA A 445 -8.86 21.83 -6.85
C ALA A 445 -7.49 22.51 -6.75
N VAL A 446 -6.77 22.30 -5.64
CA VAL A 446 -5.44 22.87 -5.41
C VAL A 446 -4.41 22.22 -6.33
N LEU A 447 -4.47 20.89 -6.49
CA LEU A 447 -3.60 20.15 -7.41
C LEU A 447 -3.81 20.60 -8.86
N PHE A 448 -5.05 20.70 -9.33
CA PHE A 448 -5.34 21.17 -10.68
C PHE A 448 -5.02 22.65 -10.87
N GLY A 449 -5.22 23.49 -9.84
CA GLY A 449 -4.83 24.89 -9.87
C GLY A 449 -3.32 25.05 -10.00
N LEU A 450 -2.54 24.57 -9.02
CA LEU A 450 -1.09 24.75 -8.99
C LEU A 450 -0.39 23.99 -10.13
N THR A 451 -0.71 22.71 -10.32
CA THR A 451 -0.07 21.90 -11.36
C THR A 451 -0.61 22.23 -12.75
N GLY A 452 -1.88 22.61 -12.89
CA GLY A 452 -2.42 23.13 -14.15
C GLY A 452 -1.76 24.45 -14.55
N LEU A 453 -1.44 25.33 -13.59
CA LEU A 453 -0.64 26.53 -13.85
C LEU A 453 0.78 26.19 -14.30
N VAL A 454 1.42 25.18 -13.70
CA VAL A 454 2.75 24.70 -14.17
C VAL A 454 2.65 24.11 -15.57
N LEU A 455 1.62 23.30 -15.87
CA LEU A 455 1.39 22.76 -17.21
C LEU A 455 1.12 23.87 -18.23
N LEU A 456 0.35 24.89 -17.85
CA LEU A 456 0.15 26.09 -18.66
C LEU A 456 1.46 26.84 -18.86
N ALA A 457 2.28 27.01 -17.82
CA ALA A 457 3.58 27.66 -17.89
C ALA A 457 4.53 26.90 -18.83
N LEU A 458 4.65 25.58 -18.68
CA LEU A 458 5.44 24.72 -19.57
C LEU A 458 4.94 24.77 -21.01
N ALA A 459 3.62 24.72 -21.21
CA ALA A 459 2.95 24.89 -22.50
C ALA A 459 3.17 26.27 -23.13
N THR A 460 3.32 27.32 -22.31
CA THR A 460 3.63 28.68 -22.77
C THR A 460 5.11 28.91 -23.01
N PHE A 461 6.01 28.25 -22.27
CA PHE A 461 7.44 28.27 -22.55
C PHE A 461 7.76 27.56 -23.87
N ASP A 462 7.00 26.53 -24.22
CA ASP A 462 6.96 25.92 -25.56
C ASP A 462 5.99 26.69 -26.50
N ALA A 463 6.09 28.02 -26.53
CA ALA A 463 5.16 28.93 -27.22
C ALA A 463 4.96 28.63 -28.73
N ARG A 464 5.87 27.87 -29.34
CA ARG A 464 5.81 27.47 -30.76
C ARG A 464 5.06 26.15 -31.00
N ALA A 465 4.77 25.37 -29.96
CA ALA A 465 4.24 24.01 -30.11
C ALA A 465 2.72 23.85 -29.94
N LEU A 466 2.02 24.85 -29.40
CA LEU A 466 0.58 24.78 -29.13
C LEU A 466 -0.22 25.85 -29.86
N THR A 467 -1.26 25.41 -30.57
CA THR A 467 -2.20 26.30 -31.26
C THR A 467 -3.03 27.11 -30.25
N PRO A 468 -3.49 28.33 -30.61
CA PRO A 468 -4.39 29.10 -29.75
C PRO A 468 -5.68 28.36 -29.37
N ALA A 469 -6.18 27.49 -30.26
CA ALA A 469 -7.34 26.63 -30.00
C ALA A 469 -7.05 25.62 -28.88
N ALA A 470 -5.91 24.92 -28.94
CA ALA A 470 -5.50 23.98 -27.91
C ALA A 470 -5.30 24.65 -26.53
N ARG A 471 -4.76 25.87 -26.49
CA ARG A 471 -4.64 26.64 -25.24
C ARG A 471 -6.01 26.96 -24.63
N ARG A 472 -6.97 27.40 -25.44
CA ARG A 472 -8.34 27.64 -24.98
C ARG A 472 -9.02 26.36 -24.50
N GLY A 473 -8.82 25.25 -25.21
CA GLY A 473 -9.33 23.94 -24.81
C GLY A 473 -8.78 23.48 -23.46
N LEU A 474 -7.48 23.66 -23.23
CA LEU A 474 -6.83 23.37 -21.94
C LEU A 474 -7.44 24.21 -20.80
N VAL A 475 -7.55 25.53 -20.99
CA VAL A 475 -8.16 26.43 -20.00
C VAL A 475 -9.60 26.03 -19.73
N ALA A 476 -10.39 25.73 -20.76
CA ALA A 476 -11.78 25.29 -20.58
C ALA A 476 -11.89 23.99 -19.78
N ALA A 477 -11.04 23.00 -20.05
CA ALA A 477 -11.03 21.74 -19.29
C ALA A 477 -10.68 21.96 -17.81
N LEU A 478 -9.68 22.82 -17.52
CA LEU A 478 -9.30 23.18 -16.15
C LEU A 478 -10.41 23.96 -15.43
N ILE A 479 -11.09 24.89 -16.11
CA ILE A 479 -12.23 25.64 -15.54
C ILE A 479 -13.37 24.68 -15.20
N VAL A 480 -13.72 23.74 -16.09
CA VAL A 480 -14.76 22.74 -15.83
C VAL A 480 -14.41 21.89 -14.60
N ALA A 481 -13.16 21.44 -14.50
CA ALA A 481 -12.69 20.68 -13.35
C ALA A 481 -12.73 21.50 -12.05
N GLY A 482 -12.27 22.75 -12.09
CA GLY A 482 -12.29 23.67 -10.96
C GLY A 482 -13.72 24.00 -10.50
N ALA A 483 -14.63 24.26 -11.45
CA ALA A 483 -16.04 24.50 -11.16
C ALA A 483 -16.71 23.28 -10.53
N LEU A 484 -16.46 22.08 -11.05
CA LEU A 484 -17.00 20.85 -10.48
C LEU A 484 -16.46 20.60 -9.06
N SER A 485 -15.16 20.81 -8.85
CA SER A 485 -14.56 20.70 -7.52
C SER A 485 -15.15 21.73 -6.55
N GLY A 486 -15.38 22.94 -7.04
CA GLY A 486 -16.12 23.99 -6.33
C GLY A 486 -17.51 23.52 -5.91
N ILE A 487 -18.34 23.07 -6.86
CA ILE A 487 -19.71 22.60 -6.61
C ILE A 487 -19.73 21.46 -5.58
N LEU A 488 -18.83 20.49 -5.72
CA LEU A 488 -18.84 19.30 -4.88
C LEU A 488 -18.35 19.57 -3.46
N TYR A 489 -17.33 20.43 -3.29
CA TYR A 489 -16.56 20.48 -2.04
C TYR A 489 -16.47 21.86 -1.38
N TYR A 490 -16.77 22.95 -2.09
CA TYR A 490 -16.43 24.29 -1.61
C TYR A 490 -17.55 25.33 -1.73
N PHE A 491 -18.48 25.19 -2.68
CA PHE A 491 -19.51 26.20 -2.94
C PHE A 491 -20.52 26.34 -1.80
N HIS A 492 -20.67 25.34 -0.93
CA HIS A 492 -21.44 25.46 0.30
C HIS A 492 -20.82 26.43 1.32
N TYR A 493 -19.56 26.83 1.16
CA TYR A 493 -18.93 27.91 1.95
C TYR A 493 -19.07 29.30 1.33
N ALA A 494 -19.50 29.40 0.07
CA ALA A 494 -19.58 30.68 -0.64
C ALA A 494 -20.48 31.71 0.07
N PRO A 495 -21.65 31.36 0.64
CA PRO A 495 -22.45 32.32 1.40
C PRO A 495 -21.69 32.94 2.57
N GLY A 496 -20.93 32.15 3.34
CA GLY A 496 -20.14 32.63 4.47
C GLY A 496 -18.98 33.54 4.05
N LEU A 497 -18.30 33.19 2.96
CA LEU A 497 -17.22 34.00 2.37
C LEU A 497 -17.73 35.36 1.86
N LEU A 498 -18.94 35.40 1.29
CA LEU A 498 -19.56 36.62 0.77
C LEU A 498 -20.10 37.54 1.89
N THR A 499 -20.35 37.01 3.09
CA THR A 499 -20.85 37.78 4.25
C THR A 499 -19.76 38.39 5.14
N GLY A 500 -18.47 38.10 4.89
CA GLY A 500 -17.33 38.78 5.51
C GLY A 500 -16.64 38.08 6.69
N VAL A 501 -15.37 38.47 6.91
CA VAL A 501 -14.33 37.93 7.81
C VAL A 501 -14.71 37.74 9.30
N PRO A 502 -15.64 38.50 9.93
CA PRO A 502 -16.00 38.26 11.34
C PRO A 502 -16.60 36.86 11.61
N SER A 503 -17.11 36.20 10.58
CA SER A 503 -17.60 34.81 10.65
C SER A 503 -16.48 33.75 10.60
N LEU A 504 -15.33 34.09 10.03
CA LEU A 504 -14.12 33.25 9.94
C LEU A 504 -13.25 33.36 11.21
N GLU A 505 -13.23 34.50 11.90
CA GLU A 505 -12.50 34.67 13.18
C GLU A 505 -13.19 33.99 14.38
N ALA A 506 -14.48 33.66 14.26
CA ALA A 506 -15.18 32.78 15.19
C ALA A 506 -14.88 31.29 14.95
N GLU A 507 -14.07 30.95 13.94
CA GLU A 507 -13.59 29.59 13.72
C GLU A 507 -12.37 29.31 14.60
N PRO A 508 -12.37 28.25 15.41
CA PRO A 508 -11.25 27.94 16.29
C PRO A 508 -10.03 27.55 15.45
N ASP A 509 -9.05 28.46 15.38
CA ASP A 509 -7.69 28.32 14.83
C ASP A 509 -7.46 27.08 13.93
N LEU A 510 -8.08 27.10 12.74
CA LEU A 510 -8.00 26.00 11.78
C LEU A 510 -6.70 26.01 10.96
N VAL A 511 -5.92 27.10 11.00
CA VAL A 511 -4.82 27.34 10.04
C VAL A 511 -3.44 27.31 10.71
N GLY A 512 -3.27 27.87 11.92
CA GLY A 512 -1.97 27.97 12.58
C GLY A 512 -1.44 26.63 13.10
N VAL A 513 -2.30 25.84 13.74
CA VAL A 513 -1.93 24.54 14.32
C VAL A 513 -1.78 23.46 13.23
N LYS A 514 -2.63 23.47 12.19
CA LYS A 514 -2.66 22.41 11.16
C LYS A 514 -1.46 22.46 10.22
N THR A 515 -1.05 23.65 9.80
CA THR A 515 0.05 23.80 8.82
C THR A 515 1.40 23.44 9.45
N PHE A 516 1.63 23.82 10.72
CA PHE A 516 2.84 23.46 11.46
C PHE A 516 2.88 21.97 11.83
N PHE A 517 1.72 21.37 12.18
CA PHE A 517 1.63 19.92 12.43
C PHE A 517 1.88 19.07 11.18
N ILE A 518 1.38 19.47 10.02
CA ILE A 518 1.56 18.71 8.77
C ILE A 518 3.06 18.59 8.45
N PHE A 519 3.80 19.72 8.39
CA PHE A 519 5.23 19.72 8.07
C PHE A 519 6.13 19.11 9.18
N HIS A 520 5.82 19.34 10.46
CA HIS A 520 6.62 18.80 11.57
C HIS A 520 6.45 17.29 11.74
N ASN A 521 5.23 16.78 11.54
CA ASN A 521 4.96 15.35 11.67
C ASN A 521 5.43 14.59 10.40
N GLU A 522 5.35 15.23 9.22
CA GLU A 522 5.95 14.74 7.97
C GLU A 522 7.47 14.53 8.12
N SER A 523 8.21 15.54 8.56
CA SER A 523 9.68 15.46 8.70
C SER A 523 10.16 14.41 9.71
N ARG A 524 9.51 14.28 10.88
CA ARG A 524 9.94 13.34 11.93
C ARG A 524 9.66 11.86 11.60
N GLN A 525 8.60 11.58 10.83
CA GLN A 525 8.25 10.22 10.40
C GLN A 525 8.97 9.82 9.11
N ASN A 526 9.21 10.78 8.21
CA ASN A 526 10.13 10.60 7.09
C ASN A 526 11.48 10.09 7.60
N LEU A 527 12.04 10.68 8.67
CA LEU A 527 13.26 10.17 9.29
C LEU A 527 13.15 8.72 9.81
N ARG A 528 11.98 8.29 10.30
CA ARG A 528 11.74 6.92 10.79
C ARG A 528 11.60 5.88 9.66
N VAL A 529 10.95 6.24 8.56
CA VAL A 529 10.91 5.39 7.35
C VAL A 529 12.33 5.21 6.79
N TRP A 530 13.13 6.28 6.81
CA TRP A 530 14.54 6.23 6.43
C TRP A 530 15.39 5.37 7.37
N LEU A 531 15.21 5.51 8.69
CA LEU A 531 15.91 4.71 9.70
C LEU A 531 15.45 3.24 9.72
N GLY A 532 14.21 2.95 9.29
CA GLY A 532 13.67 1.59 9.13
C GLY A 532 14.23 0.80 7.95
N GLY A 533 15.25 1.32 7.27
CA GLY A 533 15.96 0.60 6.21
C GLY A 533 15.32 0.69 4.82
N TYR A 534 14.49 1.70 4.54
CA TYR A 534 13.85 1.85 3.22
C TYR A 534 14.85 1.99 2.05
N TRP A 535 16.03 2.58 2.30
CA TRP A 535 17.14 2.57 1.33
C TRP A 535 17.73 1.17 1.09
N ILE A 536 17.60 0.25 2.05
CA ILE A 536 18.20 -1.09 2.02
C ILE A 536 17.32 -2.09 1.24
N LEU A 537 16.03 -1.81 1.06
CA LEU A 537 15.11 -2.61 0.25
C LEU A 537 15.24 -2.33 -1.27
N LEU A 538 15.92 -1.24 -1.65
CA LEU A 538 15.98 -0.73 -3.02
C LEU A 538 17.43 -0.63 -3.56
N LEU A 539 18.42 -1.08 -2.77
CA LEU A 539 19.81 -1.41 -3.16
C LEU A 539 20.00 -2.93 -3.10
#